data_AF-A0A7S0JD54-F1
#
_entry.id   AF-A0A7S0JD54-F1
#
_cell.length_a   1.000
_cell.length_b   1.000
_cell.length_c   1.000
_cell.angle_alpha   90.00
_cell.angle_beta   90.00
_cell.angle_gamma   90.00
#
_symmetry.space_group_name_H-M   'P 1'
#
loop_
_entity.id
_entity.type
_entity.pdbx_description
1 polymer ?
#
loop_
_entity_poly.entity_id
_entity_poly.type
_entity_poly.pdbx_seq_one_letter_code
_entity_poly.pdbx_strand_id
1 'polypeptide(L)'
;YLRLPLVISFFAAQHRAAALAEPAVQAMLDAAAFEPGPWQRDGPLPVPAEVPAASRDPFRTPSGLLLNELRRSPEQLTRALLEMGRNALELDPGRYRRRGGALALLYVLRLLVRVQGHVLLLLSSAGDAHEARGTAVAAAPAAALSDFAAALHELLWARFY
;
A
#
# COMPACT_ATOMS: atom_id res chain seq x y z
N TYR A 1 -5.45 5.35 -14.86
CA TYR A 1 -5.32 4.98 -13.44
C TYR A 1 -4.41 3.77 -13.36
N LEU A 2 -3.32 3.83 -12.59
CA LEU A 2 -2.49 2.66 -12.31
C LEU A 2 -3.13 1.95 -11.10
N ARG A 3 -3.49 0.67 -11.25
CA ARG A 3 -4.03 -0.12 -10.13
C ARG A 3 -2.88 -0.49 -9.20
N LEU A 4 -2.78 0.19 -8.07
CA LEU A 4 -1.75 -0.07 -7.05
C LEU A 4 -1.66 -1.56 -6.66
N PRO A 5 -2.77 -2.30 -6.47
CA PRO A 5 -2.70 -3.72 -6.13
C PRO A 5 -1.95 -4.56 -7.18
N LEU A 6 -2.11 -4.25 -8.47
CA LEU A 6 -1.44 -4.99 -9.54
C LEU A 6 0.07 -4.77 -9.49
N VAL A 7 0.51 -3.53 -9.27
CA VAL A 7 1.93 -3.20 -9.20
C VAL A 7 2.57 -3.85 -7.97
N ILE A 8 1.93 -3.76 -6.80
CA ILE A 8 2.44 -4.42 -5.60
C ILE A 8 2.45 -5.94 -5.78
N SER A 9 1.40 -6.55 -6.35
CA SER A 9 1.36 -7.99 -6.61
C SER A 9 2.43 -8.47 -7.59
N PHE A 10 2.82 -7.63 -8.55
CA PHE A 10 3.90 -7.95 -9.49
C PHE A 10 5.20 -8.14 -8.73
N PHE A 11 5.58 -7.21 -7.86
CA PHE A 11 6.81 -7.30 -7.07
C PHE A 11 6.69 -8.19 -5.83
N ALA A 12 5.48 -8.55 -5.42
CA ALA A 12 5.25 -9.53 -4.37
C ALA A 12 5.72 -10.93 -4.78
N ALA A 13 5.73 -11.26 -6.07
CA ALA A 13 6.15 -12.59 -6.53
C ALA A 13 7.61 -12.92 -6.14
N GLN A 14 7.84 -14.12 -5.61
CA GLN A 14 9.11 -14.56 -5.02
C GLN A 14 10.34 -14.31 -5.92
N HIS A 15 10.26 -14.64 -7.21
CA HIS A 15 11.36 -14.46 -8.17
C HIS A 15 11.70 -13.00 -8.49
N ARG A 16 10.82 -12.05 -8.11
CA ARG A 16 11.00 -10.60 -8.33
C ARG A 16 11.35 -9.85 -7.05
N ALA A 17 11.28 -10.48 -5.89
CA ALA A 17 11.58 -9.84 -4.60
C ALA A 17 13.01 -9.25 -4.57
N ALA A 18 13.99 -9.91 -5.20
CA ALA A 18 15.36 -9.41 -5.29
C ALA A 18 15.49 -8.10 -6.10
N ALA A 19 14.57 -7.83 -7.05
CA ALA A 19 14.59 -6.59 -7.83
C ALA A 19 14.24 -5.36 -6.96
N LEU A 20 13.62 -5.55 -5.80
CA LEU A 20 13.35 -4.48 -4.83
C LEU A 20 14.62 -3.92 -4.21
N ALA A 21 15.79 -4.53 -4.43
CA ALA A 21 17.07 -3.94 -4.04
C ALA A 21 17.50 -2.77 -4.93
N GLU A 22 16.89 -2.61 -6.12
CA GLU A 22 17.25 -1.58 -7.09
C GLU A 22 16.59 -0.24 -6.74
N PRO A 23 17.36 0.85 -6.51
CA PRO A 23 16.81 2.14 -6.11
C PRO A 23 15.78 2.72 -7.09
N ALA A 24 15.95 2.50 -8.39
CA ALA A 24 14.98 2.95 -9.39
C ALA A 24 13.62 2.26 -9.24
N VAL A 25 13.59 0.97 -8.90
CA VAL A 25 12.36 0.22 -8.63
C VAL A 25 11.70 0.72 -7.35
N GLN A 26 12.48 0.95 -6.30
CA GLN A 26 12.00 1.50 -5.03
C GLN A 26 11.36 2.89 -5.23
N ALA A 27 12.03 3.77 -5.98
CA ALA A 27 11.52 5.10 -6.28
C ALA A 27 10.22 5.06 -7.10
N MET A 28 10.13 4.16 -8.07
CA MET A 28 8.92 3.97 -8.87
C MET A 28 7.76 3.46 -8.00
N LEU A 29 8.00 2.49 -7.11
CA LEU A 29 6.97 1.99 -6.17
C LEU A 29 6.53 3.06 -5.18
N ASP A 30 7.47 3.84 -4.64
CA ASP A 30 7.17 4.92 -3.72
C ASP A 30 6.34 6.03 -4.42
N ALA A 31 6.66 6.36 -5.67
CA ALA A 31 5.86 7.27 -6.48
C ALA A 31 4.45 6.68 -6.72
N ALA A 32 4.35 5.43 -7.17
CA ALA A 32 3.06 4.81 -7.45
C ALA A 32 2.14 4.72 -6.22
N ALA A 33 2.69 4.47 -5.03
CA ALA A 33 1.92 4.32 -3.80
C ALA A 33 1.63 5.66 -3.11
N PHE A 34 2.63 6.55 -3.00
CA PHE A 34 2.55 7.73 -2.14
C PHE A 34 2.45 9.05 -2.89
N GLU A 35 2.44 9.05 -4.22
CA GLU A 35 2.15 10.27 -4.96
C GLU A 35 0.71 10.71 -4.71
N PRO A 36 0.47 11.96 -4.27
CA PRO A 36 -0.86 12.45 -3.93
C PRO A 36 -1.80 12.50 -5.14
N GLY A 37 -1.26 12.48 -6.37
CA GLY A 37 -2.01 12.57 -7.60
C GLY A 37 -2.78 13.90 -7.72
N PRO A 38 -3.68 14.02 -8.71
CA PRO A 38 -4.49 15.21 -8.86
C PRO A 38 -5.60 15.25 -7.79
N TRP A 39 -5.61 16.35 -7.04
CA TRP A 39 -6.56 16.56 -5.95
C TRP A 39 -8.02 16.70 -6.45
N GLN A 40 -8.94 16.06 -5.74
CA GLN A 40 -10.38 16.16 -5.99
C GLN A 40 -11.00 17.35 -5.24
N ARG A 41 -11.56 18.32 -5.97
CA ARG A 41 -12.40 19.41 -5.44
C ARG A 41 -13.70 18.90 -4.85
N ASP A 42 -14.34 19.65 -3.95
CA ASP A 42 -15.69 19.31 -3.48
C ASP A 42 -16.68 19.28 -4.65
N GLY A 43 -17.53 18.26 -4.67
CA GLY A 43 -18.51 18.03 -5.73
C GLY A 43 -18.39 16.66 -6.41
N PRO A 44 -19.35 16.34 -7.29
CA PRO A 44 -19.37 15.08 -8.01
C PRO A 44 -18.20 14.99 -8.99
N LEU A 45 -17.60 13.80 -9.09
CA LEU A 45 -16.62 13.50 -10.14
C LEU A 45 -17.36 13.25 -11.47
N PRO A 46 -16.78 13.68 -12.60
CA PRO A 46 -17.30 13.32 -13.92
C PRO A 46 -17.25 11.79 -14.09
N VAL A 47 -18.35 11.19 -14.52
CA VAL A 47 -18.39 9.76 -14.86
C VAL A 47 -17.68 9.58 -16.21
N PRO A 48 -16.71 8.66 -16.33
CA PRO A 48 -16.08 8.35 -17.62
C PRO A 48 -17.13 7.86 -18.63
N ALA A 49 -17.18 8.48 -19.81
CA ALA A 49 -18.08 8.06 -20.89
C ALA A 49 -17.49 6.92 -21.76
N GLU A 50 -16.19 6.68 -21.68
CA GLU A 50 -15.46 5.72 -22.51
C GLU A 50 -14.31 5.04 -21.74
N VAL A 51 -13.88 3.88 -22.24
CA VAL A 51 -12.73 3.12 -21.72
C VAL A 51 -11.76 2.84 -22.87
N PRO A 52 -10.51 3.33 -22.82
CA PRO A 52 -9.92 4.21 -21.79
C PRO A 52 -10.53 5.62 -21.79
N ALA A 53 -10.58 6.28 -20.62
CA ALA A 53 -11.09 7.64 -20.51
C ALA A 53 -10.18 8.67 -21.21
N ALA A 54 -10.76 9.64 -21.93
CA ALA A 54 -10.04 10.75 -22.56
C ALA A 54 -9.17 11.60 -21.61
N SER A 55 -9.53 11.71 -20.33
CA SER A 55 -8.78 12.47 -19.33
C SER A 55 -8.62 11.73 -18.01
N ARG A 56 -7.71 12.23 -17.16
CA ARG A 56 -7.46 11.67 -15.81
C ARG A 56 -8.38 12.27 -14.74
N ASP A 57 -9.24 13.23 -15.10
CA ASP A 57 -10.09 13.95 -14.15
C ASP A 57 -11.08 13.06 -13.40
N PRO A 58 -11.68 12.03 -14.01
CA PRO A 58 -12.54 11.09 -13.28
C PRO A 58 -11.81 10.28 -12.19
N PHE A 59 -10.48 10.23 -12.22
CA PHE A 59 -9.66 9.44 -11.30
C PHE A 59 -8.97 10.28 -10.21
N ARG A 60 -9.42 11.53 -10.01
CA ARG A 60 -8.94 12.38 -8.92
C ARG A 60 -9.31 11.76 -7.57
N THR A 61 -8.44 11.93 -6.59
CA THR A 61 -8.64 11.41 -5.23
C THR A 61 -8.55 12.54 -4.20
N PRO A 62 -9.31 12.48 -3.11
CA PRO A 62 -9.23 13.51 -2.07
C PRO A 62 -7.91 13.44 -1.27
N SER A 63 -7.36 12.24 -1.12
CA SER A 63 -6.24 11.96 -0.18
C SER A 63 -5.16 11.07 -0.79
N GLY A 64 -5.11 10.93 -2.11
CA GLY A 64 -4.13 10.09 -2.81
C GLY A 64 -4.60 8.65 -3.10
N LEU A 65 -3.83 7.95 -3.93
CA LEU A 65 -4.17 6.63 -4.45
C LEU A 65 -4.16 5.54 -3.37
N LEU A 66 -3.15 5.54 -2.48
CA LEU A 66 -3.05 4.54 -1.41
C LEU A 66 -4.26 4.56 -0.48
N LEU A 67 -4.62 5.73 0.08
CA LEU A 67 -5.81 5.83 0.93
C LEU A 67 -7.08 5.45 0.17
N ASN A 68 -7.19 5.86 -1.09
CA ASN A 68 -8.36 5.53 -1.90
C ASN A 68 -8.52 4.01 -2.07
N GLU A 69 -7.43 3.31 -2.35
CA GLU A 69 -7.43 1.84 -2.50
C GLU A 69 -7.70 1.14 -1.16
N LEU A 70 -7.01 1.54 -0.08
CA LEU A 70 -7.21 0.96 1.27
C LEU A 70 -8.66 1.12 1.77
N ARG A 71 -9.31 2.23 1.43
CA ARG A 71 -10.69 2.50 1.84
C ARG A 71 -11.73 1.74 1.01
N ARG A 72 -11.46 1.54 -0.28
CA ARG A 72 -12.45 1.01 -1.24
C ARG A 72 -12.30 -0.49 -1.49
N SER A 73 -11.07 -0.99 -1.54
CA SER A 73 -10.74 -2.37 -1.92
C SER A 73 -9.38 -2.81 -1.33
N PRO A 74 -9.25 -2.88 0.01
CA PRO A 74 -7.98 -3.18 0.66
C PRO A 74 -7.46 -4.60 0.40
N GLU A 75 -8.33 -5.57 0.14
CA GLU A 75 -8.04 -7.01 0.30
C GLU A 75 -6.90 -7.50 -0.60
N GLN A 76 -6.86 -7.05 -1.85
CA GLN A 76 -5.80 -7.45 -2.78
C GLN A 76 -4.48 -6.77 -2.43
N LEU A 77 -4.54 -5.50 -2.02
CA LEU A 77 -3.36 -4.71 -1.67
C LEU A 77 -2.71 -5.24 -0.39
N THR A 78 -3.48 -5.43 0.68
CA THR A 78 -2.99 -5.92 1.97
C THR A 78 -2.40 -7.33 1.85
N ARG A 79 -3.06 -8.21 1.09
CA ARG A 79 -2.53 -9.55 0.78
C ARG A 79 -1.19 -9.49 0.06
N ALA A 80 -1.09 -8.69 -1.00
CA ALA A 80 0.15 -8.56 -1.77
C ALA A 80 1.29 -7.94 -0.95
N LEU A 81 0.98 -7.01 -0.06
CA LEU A 81 1.97 -6.43 0.87
C LEU A 81 2.49 -7.47 1.87
N LEU A 82 1.62 -8.28 2.48
CA LEU A 82 2.04 -9.35 3.38
C LEU A 82 2.89 -10.41 2.67
N GLU A 83 2.51 -10.78 1.44
CA GLU A 83 3.28 -11.70 0.62
C GLU A 83 4.66 -11.12 0.28
N MET A 84 4.73 -9.84 -0.11
CA MET A 84 5.99 -9.13 -0.34
C MET A 84 6.87 -9.13 0.91
N GLY A 85 6.28 -8.91 2.09
CA GLY A 85 6.98 -8.97 3.38
C GLY A 85 7.58 -10.34 3.66
N ARG A 86 6.79 -11.41 3.50
CA ARG A 86 7.27 -12.80 3.67
C ARG A 86 8.41 -13.12 2.69
N ASN A 87 8.25 -12.79 1.42
CA ASN A 87 9.26 -13.04 0.40
C ASN A 87 10.53 -12.23 0.62
N ALA A 88 10.44 -11.02 1.19
CA ALA A 88 11.60 -10.23 1.55
C ALA A 88 12.37 -10.84 2.74
N LEU A 89 11.68 -11.42 3.73
CA LEU A 89 12.30 -12.11 4.85
C LEU A 89 13.08 -13.37 4.39
N GLU A 90 12.58 -14.09 3.39
CA GLU A 90 13.31 -15.22 2.78
C GLU A 90 14.63 -14.80 2.11
N LEU A 91 14.79 -13.51 1.78
CA LEU A 91 16.05 -12.99 1.24
C LEU A 91 17.11 -12.71 2.33
N ASP A 92 16.80 -12.89 3.61
CA ASP A 92 17.75 -12.72 4.71
C ASP A 92 18.59 -14.01 4.88
N PRO A 93 19.88 -14.01 4.52
CA PRO A 93 20.75 -15.16 4.71
C PRO A 93 21.26 -15.28 6.17
N GLY A 94 20.74 -14.48 7.12
CA GLY A 94 21.20 -14.41 8.51
C GLY A 94 22.57 -13.73 8.66
N ARG A 95 23.05 -13.08 7.59
CA ARG A 95 24.33 -12.37 7.56
C ARG A 95 24.23 -11.12 6.70
N TYR A 96 24.72 -10.01 7.23
CA TYR A 96 24.69 -8.75 6.48
C TYR A 96 25.54 -8.85 5.20
N ARG A 97 24.94 -8.43 4.08
CA ARG A 97 25.65 -8.15 2.83
C ARG A 97 25.27 -6.75 2.35
N ARG A 98 26.27 -6.00 1.89
CA ARG A 98 26.09 -4.59 1.47
C ARG A 98 25.12 -4.40 0.29
N ARG A 99 24.92 -5.44 -0.54
CA ARG A 99 24.09 -5.41 -1.74
C ARG A 99 23.18 -6.62 -1.79
N GLY A 100 22.07 -6.50 -2.52
CA GLY A 100 21.10 -7.58 -2.73
C GLY A 100 20.03 -7.62 -1.65
N GLY A 101 19.75 -8.82 -1.12
CA GLY A 101 18.60 -9.10 -0.25
C GLY A 101 18.40 -8.14 0.94
N ALA A 102 19.47 -7.69 1.59
CA ALA A 102 19.38 -6.75 2.70
C ALA A 102 18.75 -5.40 2.31
N LEU A 103 19.04 -4.89 1.10
CA LEU A 103 18.45 -3.63 0.62
C LEU A 103 16.96 -3.80 0.26
N ALA A 104 16.61 -4.94 -0.34
CA ALA A 104 15.23 -5.30 -0.62
C ALA A 104 14.42 -5.43 0.69
N LEU A 105 14.97 -6.12 1.69
CA LEU A 105 14.34 -6.28 3.00
C LEU A 105 14.10 -4.93 3.70
N LEU A 106 15.13 -4.08 3.79
CA LEU A 106 15.00 -2.76 4.42
C LEU A 106 13.97 -1.89 3.71
N TYR A 107 13.93 -1.94 2.37
CA TYR A 107 12.92 -1.22 1.60
C TYR A 107 11.51 -1.73 1.89
N VAL A 108 11.30 -3.05 1.87
CA VAL A 108 9.99 -3.66 2.12
C VAL A 108 9.52 -3.37 3.54
N LEU A 109 10.40 -3.45 4.54
CA LEU A 109 10.06 -3.07 5.92
C LEU A 109 9.64 -1.60 6.01
N ARG A 110 10.39 -0.69 5.38
CA ARG A 110 10.03 0.73 5.31
C ARG A 110 8.67 0.94 4.65
N LEU A 111 8.40 0.26 3.54
CA LEU A 111 7.13 0.32 2.82
C LEU A 111 5.98 -0.15 3.71
N LEU A 112 6.12 -1.32 4.34
CA LEU A 112 5.09 -1.91 5.22
C LEU A 112 4.77 -1.00 6.40
N VAL A 113 5.78 -0.45 7.09
CA VAL A 113 5.58 0.48 8.20
C VAL A 113 4.88 1.75 7.74
N ARG A 114 5.25 2.30 6.58
CA ARG A 114 4.56 3.47 6.01
C ARG A 114 3.11 3.16 5.70
N VAL A 115 2.81 2.02 5.08
CA VAL A 115 1.42 1.63 4.80
C VAL A 115 0.65 1.40 6.10
N GLN A 116 1.26 0.75 7.09
CA GLN A 116 0.66 0.55 8.42
C GLN A 116 0.24 1.88 9.05
N GLY A 117 1.05 2.94 8.94
CA GLY A 117 0.66 4.28 9.41
C GLY A 117 -0.62 4.80 8.77
N HIS A 118 -0.82 4.56 7.46
CA HIS A 118 -2.06 4.93 6.76
C HIS A 118 -3.25 4.06 7.19
N VAL A 119 -3.01 2.76 7.42
CA VAL A 119 -4.03 1.84 7.93
C VAL A 119 -4.50 2.27 9.32
N LEU A 120 -3.58 2.57 10.22
CA LEU A 120 -3.90 3.04 11.57
C LEU A 120 -4.67 4.37 11.54
N LEU A 121 -4.29 5.29 10.65
CA LEU A 121 -5.04 6.54 10.44
C LEU A 121 -6.49 6.29 10.04
N LEU A 122 -6.72 5.36 9.11
CA LEU A 122 -8.07 5.00 8.67
C LEU A 122 -8.88 4.36 9.80
N LEU A 123 -8.26 3.44 10.55
CA LEU A 123 -8.90 2.77 11.70
C LEU A 123 -9.21 3.73 12.84
N SER A 124 -8.33 4.71 13.13
CA SER A 124 -8.60 5.72 14.17
C SER A 124 -9.72 6.67 13.75
N SER A 125 -9.83 6.98 12.46
CA SER A 125 -10.86 7.91 11.96
C SER A 125 -12.28 7.31 11.91
N ALA A 126 -12.43 5.99 11.99
CA ALA A 126 -13.72 5.29 11.83
C ALA A 126 -14.75 5.54 12.97
N GLY A 127 -14.40 6.33 13.99
CA GLY A 127 -15.27 6.69 15.11
C GLY A 127 -15.24 8.17 15.52
N ASP A 128 -14.48 9.01 14.80
CA ASP A 128 -14.30 10.41 15.17
C ASP A 128 -15.34 11.32 14.52
N ALA A 129 -15.90 12.25 15.29
CA ALA A 129 -16.86 13.25 14.78
C ALA A 129 -16.23 14.29 13.82
N HIS A 130 -14.89 14.36 13.77
CA HIS A 130 -14.11 15.20 12.86
C HIS A 130 -13.39 14.32 11.83
N GLU A 131 -14.16 13.61 10.99
CA GLU A 131 -13.59 12.86 9.88
C GLU A 131 -12.87 13.79 8.90
N ALA A 132 -11.56 13.56 8.75
CA ALA A 132 -10.80 14.22 7.69
C ALA A 132 -11.31 13.73 6.32
N ARG A 133 -11.33 14.64 5.34
CA ARG A 133 -11.83 14.30 4.01
C ARG A 133 -11.05 13.12 3.43
N GLY A 134 -11.78 12.09 3.00
CA GLY A 134 -11.21 10.91 2.38
C GLY A 134 -10.74 9.83 3.35
N THR A 135 -10.92 10.00 4.67
CA THR A 135 -10.54 8.99 5.67
C THR A 135 -11.69 8.10 6.14
N ALA A 136 -12.96 8.50 5.93
CA ALA A 136 -14.13 7.70 6.29
C ALA A 136 -14.09 6.29 5.67
N VAL A 137 -14.18 5.23 6.48
CA VAL A 137 -14.08 3.83 6.01
C VAL A 137 -15.35 3.06 6.35
N ALA A 138 -15.84 2.26 5.40
CA ALA A 138 -16.97 1.36 5.66
C ALA A 138 -16.55 0.15 6.51
N ALA A 139 -17.51 -0.49 7.19
CA ALA A 139 -17.23 -1.59 8.13
C ALA A 139 -16.44 -2.76 7.51
N ALA A 140 -16.76 -3.18 6.29
CA ALA A 140 -16.08 -4.31 5.64
C ALA A 140 -14.59 -4.04 5.33
N PRO A 141 -14.22 -2.92 4.65
CA PRO A 141 -12.82 -2.53 4.52
C PRO A 141 -12.12 -2.35 5.87
N ALA A 142 -12.78 -1.79 6.89
CA ALA A 142 -12.19 -1.60 8.21
C ALA A 142 -11.79 -2.94 8.87
N ALA A 143 -12.61 -3.99 8.73
CA ALA A 143 -12.26 -5.33 9.20
C ALA A 143 -11.00 -5.87 8.49
N ALA A 144 -10.94 -5.78 7.16
CA ALA A 144 -9.76 -6.23 6.39
C ALA A 144 -8.48 -5.44 6.75
N LEU A 145 -8.61 -4.16 7.08
CA LEU A 145 -7.52 -3.32 7.55
C LEU A 145 -7.04 -3.71 8.96
N SER A 146 -7.96 -4.06 9.86
CA SER A 146 -7.64 -4.58 11.19
C SER A 146 -6.91 -5.93 11.09
N ASP A 147 -7.39 -6.84 10.25
CA ASP A 147 -6.75 -8.14 10.02
C ASP A 147 -5.34 -7.98 9.45
N PHE A 148 -5.15 -7.03 8.52
CA PHE A 148 -3.83 -6.70 7.99
C PHE A 148 -2.90 -6.15 9.07
N ALA A 149 -3.37 -5.24 9.93
CA ALA A 149 -2.56 -4.68 11.02
C ALA A 149 -2.11 -5.76 12.00
N ALA A 150 -2.99 -6.70 12.36
CA ALA A 150 -2.65 -7.85 13.20
C ALA A 150 -1.66 -8.78 12.49
N ALA A 151 -1.91 -9.15 11.23
CA ALA A 151 -1.03 -10.03 10.47
C ALA A 151 0.37 -9.42 10.23
N LEU A 152 0.45 -8.11 10.06
CA LEU A 152 1.72 -7.40 9.94
C LEU A 152 2.47 -7.37 11.27
N HIS A 153 1.76 -7.17 12.39
CA HIS A 153 2.36 -7.25 13.72
C HIS A 153 2.95 -8.64 13.95
N GLU A 154 2.20 -9.70 13.65
CA GLU A 154 2.68 -11.08 13.73
C GLU A 154 3.92 -11.31 12.85
N LEU A 155 3.88 -10.87 11.59
CA LEU A 155 4.98 -11.04 10.65
C LEU A 155 6.30 -10.42 11.15
N LEU A 156 6.21 -9.24 11.79
CA LEU A 156 7.38 -8.48 12.21
C LEU A 156 7.86 -8.86 13.61
N TRP A 157 6.97 -9.27 14.51
CA TRP A 157 7.26 -9.36 15.95
C TRP A 157 7.07 -10.75 16.56
N ALA A 158 6.29 -11.66 15.96
CA ALA A 158 5.92 -12.93 16.61
C ALA A 158 7.06 -13.94 16.80
N ARG A 159 8.24 -13.75 16.18
CA ARG A 159 9.43 -14.60 16.39
C ARG A 159 10.38 -14.08 17.48
N PHE A 160 10.11 -12.90 18.05
CA PHE A 160 11.03 -12.24 18.99
C PHE A 160 10.51 -12.17 20.43
N TYR A 161 9.33 -12.75 20.71
CA TYR A 161 8.75 -12.92 22.03
C TYR A 161 8.25 -14.34 22.25
#